data_AF-A0A955HT60-F1
#
_entry.id   AF-A0A955HT60-F1
#
_cell.length_a   1.000
_cell.length_b   1.000
_cell.length_c   1.000
_cell.angle_alpha   90.00
_cell.angle_beta   90.00
_cell.angle_gamma   90.00
#
_symmetry.space_group_name_H-M   'P 1'
#
loop_
_entity.id
_entity.type
_entity.pdbx_description
1 polymer ?
#
loop_
_entity_poly.entity_id
_entity_poly.type
_entity_poly.pdbx_seq_one_letter_code
_entity_poly.pdbx_strand_id
1 'polypeptide(L)' 'MNERITIPTGTELNYGTHEDSDFITLTKAVVAIVIGKLANGAVQVQLLDEYGQPMEPPLYYHQPTQPQ' A
#
# COMPACT_ATOMS: atom_id res chain seq x y z
N MET A 1 13.93 10.98 -0.71
CA MET A 1 13.12 10.95 -1.93
C MET A 1 12.06 9.89 -1.73
N ASN A 2 10.77 10.22 -1.92
CA ASN A 2 9.71 9.24 -1.76
C ASN A 2 9.65 8.37 -3.03
N GLU A 3 9.72 7.05 -2.85
CA GLU A 3 9.75 6.06 -3.94
C GLU A 3 8.35 5.89 -4.52
N ARG A 4 8.20 5.91 -5.85
CA ARG A 4 6.93 5.58 -6.52
C ARG A 4 6.91 4.11 -6.90
N ILE A 5 5.84 3.43 -6.53
CA ILE A 5 5.61 2.02 -6.85
C ILE A 5 4.29 1.84 -7.59
N THR A 6 4.20 0.78 -8.39
CA THR A 6 2.93 0.33 -8.98
C THR A 6 2.48 -0.90 -8.22
N ILE A 7 1.29 -0.84 -7.63
CA ILE A 7 0.69 -1.93 -6.87
C ILE A 7 -0.27 -2.68 -7.79
N PRO A 8 -0.09 -4.01 -7.99
CA PRO A 8 -0.88 -4.76 -8.95
C PRO A 8 -2.33 -4.94 -8.48
N THR A 9 -3.20 -5.24 -9.45
CA THR A 9 -4.60 -5.63 -9.20
C THR A 9 -4.66 -6.89 -8.33
N GLY A 10 -5.68 -6.99 -7.47
CA GLY A 10 -5.85 -8.09 -6.53
C GLY A 10 -5.03 -7.94 -5.24
N THR A 11 -4.19 -6.92 -5.13
CA THR A 11 -3.47 -6.65 -3.88
C THR A 11 -4.42 -6.13 -2.81
N GLU A 12 -4.26 -6.65 -1.60
CA GLU A 12 -4.91 -6.15 -0.40
C GLU A 12 -4.07 -5.04 0.24
N LEU A 13 -4.72 -3.93 0.58
CA LEU A 13 -4.13 -2.80 1.28
C LEU A 13 -4.89 -2.54 2.56
N ASN A 14 -4.17 -2.49 3.66
CA ASN A 14 -4.74 -2.43 5.00
C ASN A 14 -4.90 -0.99 5.46
N TYR A 15 -5.97 -0.69 6.20
CA TYR A 15 -6.16 0.61 6.86
C TYR A 15 -5.29 0.75 8.11
N GLY A 16 -4.94 -0.37 8.74
CA GLY A 16 -4.07 -0.44 9.92
C GLY A 16 -2.71 -1.04 9.60
N THR A 17 -1.79 -0.94 10.56
CA THR A 17 -0.40 -1.39 10.43
C THR A 17 -0.24 -2.91 10.47
N HIS A 18 -1.31 -3.66 10.71
CA HIS A 18 -1.29 -5.11 10.94
C HIS A 18 -2.14 -5.84 9.89
N GLU A 19 -1.77 -7.09 9.60
CA GLU A 19 -2.41 -7.91 8.55
C GLU A 19 -3.87 -8.25 8.85
N ASP A 20 -4.28 -8.21 10.11
CA ASP A 20 -5.66 -8.46 10.58
C ASP A 20 -6.56 -7.21 10.55
N SER A 21 -6.02 -6.07 10.12
CA SER A 21 -6.80 -4.84 9.96
C SER A 21 -7.76 -4.95 8.77
N ASP A 22 -8.83 -4.13 8.79
CA ASP A 22 -9.68 -3.95 7.62
C ASP A 22 -8.83 -3.59 6.40
N PHE A 23 -9.21 -4.13 5.25
CA PHE A 23 -8.47 -3.95 4.00
C PHE A 23 -9.39 -3.63 2.83
N ILE A 24 -8.79 -3.06 1.79
CA ILE A 24 -9.39 -2.97 0.46
C ILE A 24 -8.64 -3.87 -0.51
N THR A 25 -9.36 -4.45 -1.46
CA THR A 25 -8.76 -5.16 -2.59
C THR A 25 -8.75 -4.26 -3.81
N LEU A 26 -7.57 -4.07 -4.41
CA LEU A 26 -7.44 -3.27 -5.62
C LEU A 26 -8.09 -3.97 -6.81
N THR A 27 -9.04 -3.31 -7.46
CA THR A 27 -9.70 -3.80 -8.70
C THR A 27 -8.96 -3.39 -9.97
N LYS A 28 -7.95 -2.52 -9.85
CA LYS A 28 -7.04 -2.10 -10.91
C LYS A 28 -5.66 -1.82 -10.33
N ALA A 29 -4.62 -1.85 -11.15
CA ALA A 29 -3.29 -1.42 -10.71
C ALA A 29 -3.32 0.08 -10.36
N VAL A 30 -2.65 0.45 -9.27
CA VAL A 30 -2.59 1.84 -8.79
C VAL A 30 -1.14 2.26 -8.58
N VAL A 31 -0.86 3.54 -8.82
CA VAL A 31 0.43 4.13 -8.48
C VAL A 31 0.34 4.65 -7.06
N ALA A 32 1.36 4.35 -6.26
CA ALA A 32 1.44 4.82 -4.89
C ALA A 32 2.83 5.39 -4.59
N ILE A 33 2.88 6.29 -3.61
CA ILE A 33 4.12 6.83 -3.06
C ILE A 33 4.40 6.11 -1.74
N VAL A 34 5.59 5.53 -1.61
CA VAL A 34 6.07 4.99 -0.35
C VAL A 34 6.40 6.15 0.59
N ILE A 35 5.70 6.21 1.71
CA ILE A 35 5.88 7.25 2.73
C ILE A 35 6.59 6.73 3.99
N GLY A 36 6.60 5.42 4.21
CA GLY A 36 7.31 4.79 5.32
C GLY A 36 7.43 3.27 5.18
N LYS A 37 8.43 2.69 5.84
CA LYS A 37 8.57 1.24 6.01
C LYS A 37 8.59 0.96 7.51
N LEU A 38 7.67 0.11 7.97
CA LEU A 38 7.52 -0.23 9.38
C LEU A 38 8.40 -1.43 9.75
N ALA A 39 8.71 -1.56 11.04
CA ALA A 39 9.55 -2.63 11.56
C ALA A 39 8.93 -4.04 11.37
N ASN A 40 7.61 -4.11 11.20
CA ASN A 40 6.89 -5.36 10.93
C ASN A 40 6.84 -5.72 9.43
N GLY A 41 7.56 -5.01 8.57
CA GLY A 41 7.61 -5.25 7.13
C GLY A 41 6.47 -4.59 6.34
N ALA A 42 5.48 -3.98 7.01
CA ALA A 42 4.43 -3.24 6.32
C ALA A 42 5.00 -1.97 5.68
N VAL A 43 4.62 -1.72 4.43
CA VAL A 43 5.02 -0.52 3.69
C VAL A 43 3.86 0.45 3.69
N GLN A 44 4.03 1.59 4.35
CA GLN A 44 3.03 2.65 4.33
C GLN A 44 3.08 3.38 2.99
N VAL A 45 1.93 3.43 2.31
CA VAL A 45 1.78 3.95 0.96
C VAL A 45 0.66 4.97 0.88
N GLN A 46 0.88 6.00 0.07
CA GLN A 46 -0.13 6.98 -0.31
C GLN A 46 -0.55 6.71 -1.75
N LEU A 47 -1.79 6.31 -1.96
CA LEU A 47 -2.31 6.08 -3.32
C LEU A 47 -2.42 7.42 -4.07
N LEU A 48 -2.23 7.37 -5.38
CA LEU A 48 -2.45 8.51 -6.27
C LEU A 48 -3.73 8.29 -7.08
N ASP A 49 -4.51 9.35 -7.22
CA ASP A 49 -5.65 9.37 -8.13
C ASP A 49 -5.19 9.48 -9.61
N GLU A 50 -6.17 9.56 -10.51
CA GLU A 50 -5.90 9.68 -11.96
C GLU A 50 -5.18 10.98 -12.36
N TYR A 51 -5.23 12.02 -11.51
CA TYR A 51 -4.54 13.29 -11.68
C TYR A 51 -3.18 13.32 -10.97
N GLY A 52 -2.77 12.20 -10.35
CA GLY A 52 -1.53 12.08 -9.59
C GLY A 52 -1.58 12.74 -8.21
N GLN A 53 -2.77 13.02 -7.67
CA GLN A 53 -2.96 13.61 -6.36
C GLN A 53 -3.00 12.53 -5.26
N PRO A 54 -2.38 12.77 -4.10
CA PRO A 54 -2.49 11.90 -2.93
C PRO A 54 -3.94 11.67 -2.48
N MET A 55 -4.34 10.40 -2.36
CA MET A 55 -5.64 10.00 -1.82
C MET A 55 -5.53 9.64 -0.34
N GLU A 56 -6.27 10.31 0.53
CA GLU A 56 -6.33 9.99 1.97
C GLU A 56 -7.41 8.95 2.31
N PRO A 57 -7.23 8.14 3.36
CA PRO A 57 -6.03 8.02 4.22
C PRO A 57 -4.90 7.20 3.56
N PRO A 58 -3.65 7.28 4.06
CA PRO A 58 -2.61 6.33 3.66
C PRO A 58 -2.99 4.90 4.06
N LEU A 59 -2.48 3.94 3.30
CA LEU A 59 -2.73 2.51 3.50
C LEU A 59 -1.42 1.76 3.73
N TYR A 60 -1.52 0.50 4.13
CA TYR A 60 -0.38 -0.36 4.39
C TYR A 60 -0.37 -1.51 3.39
N TYR A 61 0.72 -1.58 2.63
CA TYR A 61 1.00 -2.66 1.72
C TYR A 61 1.84 -3.72 2.44
N HIS A 62 1.21 -4.84 2.74
CA HIS A 62 1.87 -6.02 3.31
C HIS A 62 2.42 -6.87 2.16
N GLN A 63 3.74 -7.06 2.13
CA GLN A 63 4.34 -8.05 1.26
C GLN A 63 4.04 -9.43 1.86
N PRO A 64 3.61 -10.44 1.08
CA PRO A 64 3.51 -11.79 1.59
C PRO A 64 4.87 -12.17 2.16
N THR A 65 4.89 -12.67 3.40
CA THR A 65 6.11 -13.24 3.97
C THR A 65 6.58 -14.31 2.98
N GLN A 66 7.73 -14.08 2.34
CA GLN A 66 8.32 -15.12 1.51
C GLN A 66 8.46 -16.35 2.42
N PRO A 67 7.94 -17.53 2.04
CA PRO A 67 8.21 -18.73 2.80
C PRO A 67 9.73 -18.89 2.88
N GLN A 68 10.25 -18.93 4.12
CA GLN A 68 11.66 -19.19 4.40
C GLN A 68 12.08 -20.56 3.88
#